data_AF-A0AA91T1Z7-F1
#
_entry.id   AF-A0AA91T1Z7-F1
#
_cell.length_a   1.000
_cell.length_b   1.000
_cell.length_c   1.000
_cell.angle_alpha   90.00
_cell.angle_beta   90.00
_cell.angle_gamma   90.00
#
_symmetry.space_group_name_H-M   'P 1'
#
loop_
_entity.id
_entity.type
_entity.pdbx_description
1 polymer ?
#
loop_
_entity_poly.entity_id
_entity_poly.type
_entity_poly.pdbx_seq_one_letter_code
_entity_poly.pdbx_strand_id
1 'polypeptide(L)'
;MGYYDIDDILADSEKVPCRFTLTVPGLGYLEGNPGKAIEKDTKVELPMWLAEVLATSLVSAGTEDSFVELLQPEFVGPRVLNAIRADPTSVDLHTIASNFYRLAEKWSALFNDTELVEVVMAMLKERAVEIDNYASNTSNLVNSNFLYSLDEFERALYRATYESKKQMRTWGNT
;
A
#
# COMPACT_ATOMS: atom_id res chain seq x y z
N MET A 1 0.82 -8.56 10.14
CA MET A 1 1.17 -9.41 8.98
C MET A 1 1.24 -10.88 9.36
N GLY A 2 0.87 -11.78 8.45
CA GLY A 2 1.03 -13.21 8.58
C GLY A 2 1.63 -13.83 7.31
N TYR A 3 2.56 -14.78 7.44
CA TYR A 3 3.23 -15.41 6.29
C TYR A 3 2.25 -16.06 5.28
N TYR A 4 1.06 -16.48 5.73
CA TYR A 4 0.03 -17.10 4.90
C TYR A 4 -1.10 -16.15 4.51
N ASP A 5 -0.99 -14.86 4.83
CA ASP A 5 -1.95 -13.85 4.42
C ASP A 5 -1.70 -13.50 2.94
N ILE A 6 -2.72 -13.72 2.11
CA ILE A 6 -2.62 -13.52 0.65
C ILE A 6 -2.49 -12.03 0.34
N ASP A 7 -3.18 -11.18 1.09
CA ASP A 7 -3.16 -9.73 0.86
C ASP A 7 -1.79 -9.15 1.20
N ASP A 8 -1.10 -9.71 2.20
CA ASP A 8 0.28 -9.35 2.53
C ASP A 8 1.25 -9.70 1.39
N ILE A 9 1.12 -10.90 0.80
CA ILE A 9 1.95 -11.37 -0.34
C ILE A 9 1.70 -10.51 -1.59
N LEU A 10 0.44 -10.14 -1.84
CA LEU A 10 0.07 -9.28 -2.95
C LEU A 10 0.61 -7.86 -2.75
N ALA A 11 0.51 -7.30 -1.54
CA ALA A 11 1.10 -6.01 -1.21
C ALA A 11 2.63 -6.02 -1.37
N ASP A 12 3.30 -7.11 -0.97
CA ASP A 12 4.75 -7.27 -1.15
C ASP A 12 5.20 -7.29 -2.62
N SER A 13 4.32 -7.78 -3.49
CA SER A 13 4.60 -7.90 -4.93
C SER A 13 4.45 -6.57 -5.67
N GLU A 14 3.96 -5.52 -5.00
CA GLU A 14 3.84 -4.20 -5.59
C GLU A 14 5.20 -3.57 -5.87
N LYS A 15 5.30 -2.88 -7.00
CA LYS A 15 6.56 -2.31 -7.47
C LYS A 15 6.81 -0.94 -6.87
N VAL A 16 8.03 -0.73 -6.40
CA VAL A 16 8.49 0.54 -5.81
C VAL A 16 9.69 1.05 -6.61
N PRO A 17 9.74 2.36 -6.92
CA PRO A 17 10.87 2.95 -7.63
C PRO A 17 12.13 2.92 -6.76
N CYS A 18 13.20 2.36 -7.30
CA CYS A 18 14.47 2.14 -6.64
C CYS A 18 15.62 2.71 -7.48
N ARG A 19 16.69 3.18 -6.82
CA ARG A 19 17.93 3.62 -7.47
C ARG A 19 19.10 2.76 -7.00
N PHE A 20 19.84 2.16 -7.91
CA PHE A 20 21.06 1.43 -7.57
C PHE A 20 22.19 2.40 -7.26
N THR A 21 22.87 2.23 -6.13
CA THR A 21 24.02 3.06 -5.72
C THR A 21 25.34 2.57 -6.31
N LEU A 22 25.37 1.34 -6.82
CA LEU A 22 26.54 0.62 -7.27
C LEU A 22 26.29 -0.06 -8.62
N THR A 23 27.35 -0.23 -9.41
CA THR A 23 27.29 -1.02 -10.64
C THR A 23 27.32 -2.52 -10.29
N VAL A 24 26.27 -3.26 -10.62
CA VAL A 24 26.17 -4.71 -10.31
C VAL A 24 26.19 -5.54 -11.59
N PRO A 25 27.19 -6.41 -11.79
CA PRO A 25 27.28 -7.24 -12.99
C PRO A 25 26.22 -8.35 -13.00
N GLY A 26 25.68 -8.64 -14.20
CA GLY A 26 24.75 -9.75 -14.41
C GLY A 26 23.27 -9.47 -14.08
N LEU A 27 22.97 -8.36 -13.40
CA LEU A 27 21.59 -7.95 -13.06
C LEU A 27 20.88 -7.17 -14.17
N GLY A 28 21.47 -6.98 -15.36
CA GLY A 28 20.86 -6.19 -16.43
C GLY A 28 19.49 -6.68 -16.90
N TYR A 29 19.08 -7.91 -16.55
CA TYR A 29 17.71 -8.40 -16.80
C TYR A 29 16.63 -7.57 -16.10
N LEU A 30 16.95 -6.87 -15.00
CA LEU A 30 15.99 -5.99 -14.32
C LEU A 30 15.66 -4.73 -15.16
N GLU A 31 16.55 -4.33 -16.08
CA GLU A 31 16.30 -3.28 -17.08
C GLU A 31 15.87 -3.82 -18.45
N GLY A 32 15.69 -5.15 -18.58
CA GLY A 32 15.41 -5.79 -19.87
C GLY A 32 16.65 -5.97 -20.77
N ASN A 33 17.87 -5.85 -20.23
CA ASN A 33 19.13 -6.09 -20.92
C ASN A 33 19.90 -7.30 -20.32
N PRO A 34 19.45 -8.54 -20.58
CA PRO A 34 20.04 -9.72 -19.98
C PRO A 34 21.53 -9.87 -20.37
N GLY A 35 22.37 -10.18 -19.39
CA GLY A 35 23.82 -10.37 -19.58
C GLY A 35 24.67 -9.10 -19.43
N LYS A 36 24.05 -7.92 -19.29
CA LYS A 36 24.77 -6.67 -18.95
C LYS A 36 24.77 -6.41 -17.45
N ALA A 37 25.64 -5.48 -17.03
CA ALA A 37 25.62 -4.92 -15.69
C ALA A 37 24.53 -3.85 -15.58
N ILE A 38 23.96 -3.69 -14.39
CA ILE A 38 23.24 -2.47 -14.02
C ILE A 38 24.28 -1.43 -13.65
N GLU A 39 24.22 -0.26 -14.27
CA GLU A 39 25.11 0.86 -13.96
C GLU A 39 24.70 1.55 -12.64
N LYS A 40 25.65 2.26 -12.03
CA LYS A 40 25.35 3.12 -10.89
C LYS A 40 24.32 4.20 -11.27
N ASP A 41 23.48 4.58 -10.30
CA ASP A 41 22.41 5.58 -10.39
C ASP A 41 21.24 5.21 -11.32
N THR A 42 21.22 3.95 -11.76
CA THR A 42 20.14 3.41 -12.58
C THR A 42 18.85 3.30 -11.77
N LYS A 43 17.74 3.76 -12.35
CA LYS A 43 16.40 3.68 -11.75
C LYS A 43 15.67 2.44 -12.26
N VAL A 44 15.25 1.60 -11.33
CA VAL A 44 14.56 0.34 -11.62
C VAL A 44 13.35 0.21 -10.71
N GLU A 45 12.27 -0.39 -11.21
CA GLU A 45 11.12 -0.76 -10.39
C GLU A 45 11.32 -2.17 -9.83
N LEU A 46 11.37 -2.29 -8.51
CA LEU A 46 11.54 -3.58 -7.82
C LEU A 46 10.33 -3.88 -6.93
N PRO A 47 9.93 -5.15 -6.78
CA PRO A 47 8.92 -5.53 -5.78
C PRO A 47 9.35 -5.12 -4.37
N MET A 48 8.40 -4.68 -3.54
CA MET A 48 8.65 -4.20 -2.18
C MET A 48 9.46 -5.19 -1.33
N TRP A 49 9.13 -6.48 -1.36
CA TRP A 49 9.83 -7.51 -0.58
C TRP A 49 11.33 -7.61 -0.93
N LEU A 50 11.70 -7.34 -2.18
CA LEU A 50 13.09 -7.36 -2.62
C LEU A 50 13.78 -6.03 -2.32
N ALA A 51 13.06 -4.94 -2.57
CA ALA A 51 13.55 -3.59 -2.38
C ALA A 51 13.90 -3.31 -0.91
N GLU A 52 13.07 -3.77 0.03
CA GLU A 52 13.30 -3.70 1.48
C GLU A 52 14.62 -4.40 1.87
N VAL A 53 14.79 -5.65 1.43
CA VAL A 53 16.00 -6.44 1.75
C VAL A 53 17.27 -5.77 1.20
N LEU A 54 17.21 -5.25 -0.03
CA LEU A 54 18.36 -4.59 -0.67
C LEU A 54 18.69 -3.22 -0.06
N ALA A 55 17.68 -2.51 0.45
CA ALA A 55 17.86 -1.23 1.14
C ALA A 55 18.47 -1.40 2.54
N THR A 56 18.10 -2.46 3.26
CA THR A 56 18.64 -2.76 4.61
C THR A 56 19.98 -3.50 4.57
N SER A 57 20.30 -4.19 3.47
CA SER A 57 21.55 -4.95 3.35
C SER A 57 22.75 -4.05 3.11
N LEU A 58 23.79 -4.22 3.94
CA LEU A 58 25.07 -3.52 3.81
C LEU A 58 25.94 -4.19 2.76
N VAL A 59 26.61 -3.38 1.92
CA VAL A 59 27.46 -3.86 0.82
C VAL A 59 28.76 -4.47 1.32
N SER A 60 29.32 -3.95 2.41
CA SER A 60 30.54 -4.46 3.03
C SER A 60 30.50 -4.22 4.53
N ALA A 61 31.10 -5.12 5.30
CA ALA A 61 31.22 -5.00 6.76
C ALA A 61 32.18 -3.86 7.13
N GLY A 62 31.70 -2.61 7.06
CA GLY A 62 32.48 -1.41 7.36
C GLY A 62 32.08 -0.16 6.57
N THR A 63 31.17 -0.25 5.61
CA THR A 63 30.66 0.90 4.83
C THR A 63 29.15 0.98 5.01
N GLU A 64 28.60 2.16 5.28
CA GLU A 64 27.15 2.41 5.44
C GLU A 64 26.39 2.46 4.10
N ASP A 65 27.04 2.06 3.00
CA ASP A 65 26.45 2.08 1.67
C ASP A 65 25.50 0.88 1.49
N SER A 66 24.22 1.16 1.28
CA SER A 66 23.21 0.18 0.85
C SER A 66 23.31 -0.10 -0.65
N PHE A 67 22.83 -1.27 -1.10
CA PHE A 67 22.81 -1.63 -2.54
C PHE A 67 21.85 -0.77 -3.35
N VAL A 68 20.73 -0.43 -2.73
CA VAL A 68 19.61 0.28 -3.36
C VAL A 68 19.13 1.38 -2.44
N GLU A 69 18.89 2.54 -3.02
CA GLU A 69 18.16 3.64 -2.40
C GLU A 69 16.71 3.61 -2.89
N LEU A 70 15.79 3.61 -1.94
CA LEU A 70 14.36 3.65 -2.22
C LEU A 70 13.94 5.09 -2.54
N LEU A 71 13.32 5.28 -3.70
CA LEU A 71 12.75 6.57 -4.07
C LEU A 71 11.31 6.65 -3.54
N GLN A 72 10.86 7.86 -3.21
CA GLN A 72 9.50 8.08 -2.75
C GLN A 72 8.50 7.62 -3.83
N PRO A 73 7.61 6.66 -3.52
CA PRO A 73 6.63 6.15 -4.46
C PRO A 73 5.48 7.14 -4.63
N GLU A 74 4.75 7.01 -5.74
CA GLU A 74 3.65 7.92 -6.09
C GLU A 74 2.51 7.89 -5.05
N PHE A 75 2.25 6.74 -4.41
CA PHE A 75 1.20 6.59 -3.41
C PHE A 75 1.46 7.37 -2.11
N VAL A 76 2.73 7.67 -1.79
CA VAL A 76 3.14 8.55 -0.65
C VAL A 76 3.48 9.96 -1.15
N GLY A 77 3.20 10.25 -2.43
CA GLY A 77 3.49 11.56 -3.00
C GLY A 77 2.70 12.67 -2.31
N PRO A 78 3.23 13.91 -2.26
CA PRO A 78 2.57 15.03 -1.58
C PRO A 78 1.19 15.34 -2.16
N ARG A 79 0.96 15.03 -3.45
CA ARG A 79 -0.35 15.16 -4.10
C ARG A 79 -1.40 14.26 -3.43
N VAL A 80 -1.06 13.00 -3.18
CA VAL A 80 -1.97 12.02 -2.57
C VAL A 80 -2.22 12.39 -1.11
N LEU A 81 -1.16 12.70 -0.36
CA LEU A 81 -1.28 13.11 1.05
C LEU A 81 -2.13 14.38 1.23
N ASN A 82 -1.98 15.37 0.34
CA ASN A 82 -2.80 16.58 0.37
C ASN A 82 -4.26 16.30 0.01
N ALA A 83 -4.52 15.39 -0.94
CA ALA A 83 -5.89 14.98 -1.26
C ALA A 83 -6.56 14.27 -0.07
N ILE A 84 -5.84 13.34 0.58
CA ILE A 84 -6.31 12.63 1.78
C ILE A 84 -6.61 13.61 2.93
N ARG A 85 -5.75 14.62 3.13
CA ARG A 85 -5.96 15.68 4.14
C ARG A 85 -7.15 16.58 3.85
N ALA A 86 -7.48 16.81 2.58
CA ALA A 86 -8.55 17.70 2.19
C ALA A 86 -9.92 17.02 2.32
N ASP A 87 -10.06 15.80 1.78
CA ASP A 87 -11.26 14.99 1.90
C ASP A 87 -10.91 13.51 1.67
N PRO A 88 -10.81 12.69 2.73
CA PRO A 88 -10.42 11.29 2.62
C PRO A 88 -11.51 10.41 1.97
N THR A 89 -12.77 10.85 1.95
CA THR A 89 -13.88 10.04 1.44
C THR A 89 -14.01 10.07 -0.09
N SER A 90 -13.55 11.14 -0.72
CA SER A 90 -13.55 11.26 -2.19
C SER A 90 -12.32 10.67 -2.87
N VAL A 91 -11.29 10.29 -2.11
CA VAL A 91 -10.08 9.66 -2.65
C VAL A 91 -10.35 8.22 -3.07
N ASP A 92 -9.89 7.89 -4.28
CA ASP A 92 -9.89 6.53 -4.82
C ASP A 92 -8.61 5.79 -4.48
N LEU A 93 -8.64 5.05 -3.37
CA LEU A 93 -7.51 4.27 -2.90
C LEU A 93 -7.22 3.09 -3.83
N HIS A 94 -8.26 2.44 -4.37
CA HIS A 94 -8.10 1.28 -5.24
C HIS A 94 -7.31 1.61 -6.52
N THR A 95 -7.55 2.79 -7.11
CA THR A 95 -6.81 3.24 -8.29
C THR A 95 -5.35 3.63 -7.96
N ILE A 96 -5.08 4.11 -6.73
CA ILE A 96 -3.73 4.48 -6.30
C ILE A 96 -2.90 3.23 -6.01
N ALA A 97 -3.39 2.37 -5.13
CA ALA A 97 -2.78 1.10 -4.78
C ALA A 97 -3.86 0.19 -4.20
N SER A 98 -3.98 -1.02 -4.76
CA SER A 98 -5.00 -2.00 -4.33
C SER A 98 -4.86 -2.47 -2.88
N ASN A 99 -3.66 -2.33 -2.29
CA ASN A 99 -3.34 -2.67 -0.91
C ASN A 99 -2.68 -1.48 -0.18
N PHE A 100 -3.27 -0.28 -0.30
CA PHE A 100 -2.74 0.98 0.19
C PHE A 100 -2.38 0.94 1.69
N TYR A 101 -3.26 0.42 2.56
CA TYR A 101 -3.01 0.42 4.00
C TYR A 101 -1.80 -0.44 4.38
N ARG A 102 -1.64 -1.61 3.74
CA ARG A 102 -0.53 -2.52 3.97
C ARG A 102 0.79 -1.92 3.51
N LEU A 103 0.80 -1.26 2.36
CA LEU A 103 1.98 -0.58 1.83
C LEU A 103 2.37 0.62 2.69
N ALA A 104 1.39 1.42 3.11
CA ALA A 104 1.63 2.56 3.99
C ALA A 104 2.21 2.12 5.33
N GLU A 105 1.71 1.02 5.92
CA GLU A 105 2.28 0.41 7.13
C GLU A 105 3.75 0.03 6.91
N LYS A 106 4.07 -0.73 5.85
CA LYS A 106 5.45 -1.14 5.55
C LYS A 106 6.37 0.04 5.27
N TRP A 107 5.93 1.00 4.46
CA TRP A 107 6.70 2.20 4.14
C TRP A 107 6.97 3.04 5.39
N SER A 108 5.94 3.26 6.22
CA SER A 108 6.10 3.98 7.49
C SER A 108 7.03 3.27 8.46
N ALA A 109 7.01 1.93 8.52
CA ALA A 109 7.91 1.16 9.36
C ALA A 109 9.37 1.26 8.90
N LEU A 110 9.60 1.28 7.58
CA LEU A 110 10.93 1.35 6.99
C LEU A 110 11.61 2.72 7.18
N PHE A 111 10.84 3.80 7.04
CA PHE A 111 11.34 5.18 7.16
C PHE A 111 11.04 5.85 8.50
N ASN A 112 10.32 5.16 9.39
CA ASN A 112 9.82 5.69 10.65
C ASN A 112 9.03 7.01 10.49
N ASP A 113 8.23 7.09 9.43
CA ASP A 113 7.46 8.29 9.05
C ASP A 113 6.17 8.41 9.89
N THR A 114 6.24 9.20 10.96
CA THR A 114 5.11 9.43 11.87
C THR A 114 4.01 10.29 11.22
N GLU A 115 4.36 11.18 10.30
CA GLU A 115 3.39 12.07 9.64
C GLU A 115 2.47 11.26 8.73
N LEU A 116 3.03 10.30 7.99
CA LEU A 116 2.26 9.37 7.17
C LEU A 116 1.27 8.57 8.02
N VAL A 117 1.73 8.05 9.16
CA VAL A 117 0.89 7.24 10.07
C VAL A 117 -0.28 8.06 10.60
N GLU A 118 -0.05 9.30 11.02
CA GLU A 118 -1.12 10.20 11.49
C GLU A 118 -2.17 10.49 10.42
N VAL A 119 -1.74 10.77 9.19
CA VAL A 119 -2.64 11.04 8.06
C VAL A 119 -3.46 9.80 7.72
N VAL A 120 -2.83 8.62 7.63
CA VAL A 120 -3.51 7.36 7.30
C VAL A 120 -4.51 6.97 8.39
N MET A 121 -4.16 7.16 9.67
CA MET A 121 -5.08 6.90 10.78
C MET A 121 -6.29 7.86 10.78
N ALA A 122 -6.09 9.14 10.47
CA ALA A 122 -7.19 10.11 10.37
C ALA A 122 -8.14 9.73 9.23
N MET A 123 -7.58 9.42 8.05
CA MET A 123 -8.33 8.94 6.89
C MET A 123 -9.14 7.69 7.22
N LEU A 124 -8.54 6.68 7.86
CA LEU A 124 -9.21 5.43 8.20
C LEU A 124 -10.41 5.66 9.12
N LYS A 125 -10.32 6.59 10.08
CA LYS A 125 -11.44 6.91 10.99
C LYS A 125 -12.64 7.48 10.23
N GLU A 126 -12.42 8.45 9.35
CA GLU A 126 -13.50 9.07 8.57
C GLU A 126 -14.12 8.08 7.59
N ARG A 127 -13.29 7.32 6.88
CA ARG A 127 -13.76 6.29 5.94
C ARG A 127 -14.48 5.15 6.63
N ALA A 128 -14.06 4.74 7.83
CA ALA A 128 -14.74 3.70 8.60
C ALA A 128 -16.18 4.07 8.98
N VAL A 129 -16.44 5.34 9.31
CA VAL A 129 -17.80 5.83 9.57
C VAL A 129 -18.65 5.71 8.29
N GLU A 130 -18.08 6.06 7.15
CA GLU A 130 -18.80 5.98 5.88
C GLU A 130 -19.03 4.53 5.43
N ILE A 131 -18.06 3.64 5.61
CA ILE A 131 -18.23 2.20 5.41
C ILE A 131 -19.39 1.66 6.27
N ASP A 132 -19.51 2.10 7.52
CA ASP A 132 -20.62 1.70 8.41
C ASP A 132 -21.97 2.20 7.90
N ASN A 133 -22.05 3.45 7.42
CA ASN A 133 -23.23 4.04 6.80
C ASN A 133 -23.69 3.21 5.59
N TYR A 134 -22.77 2.86 4.68
CA TYR A 134 -23.07 2.01 3.53
C TYR A 134 -23.45 0.58 3.94
N ALA A 135 -22.84 0.01 4.98
CA ALA A 135 -23.20 -1.32 5.46
C ALA A 135 -24.59 -1.36 6.14
N SER A 136 -25.01 -0.25 6.75
CA SER A 136 -26.36 -0.10 7.34
C SER A 136 -27.44 0.05 6.28
N ASN A 137 -27.18 0.76 5.19
CA ASN A 137 -28.19 1.09 4.19
C ASN A 137 -28.42 -0.07 3.22
N THR A 138 -29.63 -0.66 3.24
CA THR A 138 -30.04 -1.75 2.35
C THR A 138 -30.58 -1.28 1.00
N SER A 139 -30.62 0.03 0.77
CA SER A 139 -31.13 0.58 -0.48
C SER A 139 -30.08 0.44 -1.59
N ASN A 140 -30.35 -0.47 -2.53
CA ASN A 140 -29.52 -0.72 -3.71
C ASN A 140 -29.40 0.46 -4.70
N LEU A 141 -30.01 1.62 -4.39
CA LEU A 141 -30.01 2.81 -5.26
C LEU A 141 -28.89 3.81 -4.97
N VAL A 142 -28.10 3.61 -3.91
CA VAL A 142 -26.97 4.51 -3.63
C VAL A 142 -25.83 4.12 -4.57
N ASN A 143 -25.65 4.94 -5.60
CA ASN A 143 -24.63 4.76 -6.63
C ASN A 143 -23.24 4.66 -5.95
N SER A 144 -22.63 3.48 -6.07
CA SER A 144 -21.62 2.96 -5.16
C SER A 144 -20.19 3.39 -5.51
N ASN A 145 -19.99 4.63 -5.97
CA ASN A 145 -18.67 5.13 -6.36
C ASN A 145 -17.66 4.99 -5.20
N PHE A 146 -18.12 5.16 -3.96
CA PHE A 146 -17.31 4.93 -2.76
C PHE A 146 -16.94 3.45 -2.58
N LEU A 147 -17.82 2.48 -2.89
CA LEU A 147 -17.47 1.06 -2.72
C LEU A 147 -16.42 0.58 -3.74
N TYR A 148 -16.34 1.23 -4.90
CA TYR A 148 -15.29 0.97 -5.88
C TYR A 148 -13.95 1.62 -5.50
N SER A 149 -13.98 2.62 -4.63
CA SER A 149 -12.80 3.37 -4.17
C SER A 149 -12.08 2.71 -2.99
N LEU A 150 -12.63 1.60 -2.46
CA LEU A 150 -12.14 0.91 -1.27
C LEU A 150 -10.89 0.08 -1.54
N ASP A 151 -9.95 0.16 -0.59
CA ASP A 151 -8.80 -0.75 -0.50
C ASP A 151 -9.23 -2.19 -0.13
N GLU A 152 -8.42 -3.22 -0.41
CA GLU A 152 -8.78 -4.61 -0.05
C GLU A 152 -9.06 -4.79 1.45
N PHE A 153 -8.31 -4.09 2.32
CA PHE A 153 -8.59 -4.07 3.75
C PHE A 153 -9.99 -3.51 4.07
N GLU A 154 -10.36 -2.39 3.43
CA GLU A 154 -11.67 -1.77 3.62
C GLU A 154 -12.81 -2.62 3.03
N ARG A 155 -12.57 -3.31 1.91
CA ARG A 155 -13.53 -4.25 1.32
C ARG A 155 -13.80 -5.41 2.26
N ALA A 156 -12.77 -5.96 2.90
CA ALA A 156 -12.93 -6.98 3.92
C ALA A 156 -13.73 -6.46 5.13
N LEU A 157 -13.42 -5.26 5.61
CA LEU A 157 -14.14 -4.59 6.70
C LEU A 157 -15.61 -4.34 6.37
N TYR A 158 -15.89 -3.87 5.16
CA TYR A 158 -17.26 -3.65 4.66
C TYR A 158 -18.05 -4.96 4.63
N ARG A 159 -17.49 -6.03 4.05
CA ARG A 159 -18.15 -7.35 3.97
C ARG A 159 -18.47 -7.89 5.37
N ALA A 160 -17.51 -7.81 6.30
CA ALA A 160 -17.69 -8.26 7.67
C ALA A 160 -18.81 -7.48 8.39
N THR A 161 -18.81 -6.15 8.25
CA THR A 161 -19.82 -5.27 8.87
C THR A 161 -21.20 -5.50 8.28
N TYR A 162 -21.30 -5.59 6.95
CA TYR A 162 -22.55 -5.84 6.25
C TYR A 162 -23.17 -7.19 6.64
N GLU A 163 -22.37 -8.26 6.62
CA GLU A 163 -22.83 -9.60 6.97
C GLU A 163 -23.27 -9.68 8.45
N SER A 164 -22.51 -9.06 9.36
CA SER A 164 -22.88 -8.95 10.78
C SER A 164 -24.24 -8.28 10.97
N LYS A 165 -24.47 -7.13 10.32
CA LYS A 165 -25.76 -6.41 10.38
C LYS A 165 -26.91 -7.21 9.78
N LYS A 166 -26.66 -7.93 8.68
CA LYS A 166 -27.64 -8.82 8.04
C LYS A 166 -28.02 -9.98 8.95
N GLN A 167 -27.05 -10.63 9.59
CA GLN A 167 -27.29 -11.72 10.55
C GLN A 167 -28.08 -11.21 11.75
N MET A 168 -27.72 -10.04 12.31
CA MET A 168 -28.44 -9.43 13.43
C MET A 168 -29.92 -9.15 13.08
N ARG A 169 -30.22 -8.65 11.88
CA ARG A 169 -31.60 -8.44 11.41
C ARG A 169 -32.35 -9.74 11.24
N THR A 170 -31.68 -10.76 10.72
CA THR A 170 -32.28 -12.09 10.52
C THR A 170 -32.64 -12.70 11.87
N TRP A 171 -31.74 -12.62 12.85
CA TRP A 171 -31.97 -13.08 14.22
C TRP A 171 -33.06 -12.28 14.93
N GLY A 172 -33.12 -10.96 14.74
CA GLY A 172 -34.19 -10.14 15.34
C GLY A 172 -35.60 -10.44 14.80
N ASN A 173 -35.70 -11.11 13.65
CA ASN A 173 -36.97 -11.50 13.01
C ASN A 173 -37.36 -12.97 13.27
N THR A 174 -36.53 -13.74 13.99
CA THR A 174 -36.84 -15.10 14.47
C THR A 174 -37.37 -15.08 15.89
#